data_AF-A0A2R4VZG8-F1
#
_entry.id   AF-A0A2R4VZG8-F1
#
_cell.length_a   1.000
_cell.length_b   1.000
_cell.length_c   1.000
_cell.angle_alpha   90.00
_cell.angle_beta   90.00
_cell.angle_gamma   90.00
#
_symmetry.space_group_name_H-M   'P 1'
#
loop_
_entity.id
_entity.type
_entity.pdbx_description
1 polymer ?
#
loop_
_entity_poly.entity_id
_entity_poly.type
_entity_poly.pdbx_seq_one_letter_code
_entity_poly.pdbx_strand_id
1 'polypeptide(L)'
;MKIDLHVLEQLEKEKGVSLPAMVSALESALLASYKKYYPSKNVTLKIIPDSGVLEIVVKKTVVDKVNNIFDEISLAQAREIDPKINIGETIEVQVDPKNFGRIAALTAKQVWQQKIKEAERDAVYEEFKDRVFGVISGKILRSEGKNWIVQLGRAEGILPQKETVFQDKYSINERYVFYVLSVKKQKKDVEIILSRSHPNLVKRIFELESAEIRSGIVEIVSIARDPGSRTKIAVLSRDPHVDPLGVCLGLRNSRIQNVTRELRGEKIDVILYNPDPKIYIASALSPAKIRRVEILDQVKKESRVYVDKSQLSLAIGKDAQNVRLAHKLTGYKIDIKIEEQL
;
A
#
# COMPACT_ATOMS: atom_id res chain seq x y z
N MET A 1 -25.35 31.98 -15.05
CA MET A 1 -24.94 30.62 -15.48
C MET A 1 -25.60 29.60 -14.57
N LYS A 2 -26.14 28.50 -15.10
CA LYS A 2 -26.75 27.41 -14.34
C LYS A 2 -25.85 26.17 -14.43
N ILE A 3 -25.44 25.64 -13.29
CA ILE A 3 -24.73 24.37 -13.17
C ILE A 3 -25.80 23.29 -13.04
N ASP A 4 -25.72 22.25 -13.87
CA ASP A 4 -26.64 21.13 -13.76
C ASP A 4 -26.29 20.29 -12.52
N LEU A 5 -27.07 20.46 -11.46
CA LEU A 5 -26.89 19.75 -10.19
C LEU A 5 -27.29 18.27 -10.29
N HIS A 6 -28.12 17.88 -11.27
CA HIS A 6 -28.58 16.49 -11.40
C HIS A 6 -27.44 15.55 -11.79
N VAL A 7 -26.47 16.05 -12.56
CA VAL A 7 -25.21 15.35 -12.87
C VAL A 7 -24.39 15.12 -11.59
N LEU A 8 -24.43 16.06 -10.64
CA LEU A 8 -23.71 15.92 -9.36
C LEU A 8 -24.36 14.89 -8.45
N GLU A 9 -25.69 14.83 -8.42
CA GLU A 9 -26.45 13.82 -7.67
C GLU A 9 -26.25 12.39 -8.20
N GLN A 10 -26.17 12.22 -9.53
CA GLN A 10 -25.83 10.93 -10.14
C GLN A 10 -24.42 10.47 -9.76
N LEU A 11 -23.44 11.38 -9.77
CA LEU A 11 -22.06 11.06 -9.42
C LEU A 11 -21.86 10.76 -7.93
N GLU A 12 -22.62 11.40 -7.05
CA GLU A 12 -22.65 11.04 -5.63
C GLU A 12 -23.08 9.58 -5.46
N LYS A 13 -24.10 9.14 -6.21
CA LYS A 13 -24.58 7.74 -6.20
C LYS A 13 -23.60 6.75 -6.83
N GLU A 14 -22.94 7.11 -7.93
CA GLU A 14 -22.05 6.20 -8.68
C GLU A 14 -20.62 6.13 -8.11
N LYS A 15 -20.09 7.24 -7.61
CA LYS A 15 -18.66 7.39 -7.24
C LYS A 15 -18.45 7.71 -5.76
N GLY A 16 -19.52 7.90 -4.98
CA GLY A 16 -19.45 8.12 -3.53
C GLY A 16 -18.84 9.46 -3.14
N VAL A 17 -18.84 10.45 -4.03
CA VAL A 17 -18.32 11.79 -3.75
C VAL A 17 -19.41 12.65 -3.16
N SER A 18 -19.22 13.14 -1.93
CA SER A 18 -20.19 14.00 -1.25
C SER A 18 -20.50 15.26 -2.06
N LEU A 19 -21.78 15.48 -2.36
CA LEU A 19 -22.27 16.66 -3.10
C LEU A 19 -21.86 17.99 -2.44
N PRO A 20 -22.03 18.18 -1.11
CA PRO A 20 -21.53 19.37 -0.40
C PRO A 20 -20.02 19.64 -0.62
N ALA A 21 -19.19 18.58 -0.58
CA ALA A 21 -17.75 18.73 -0.78
C ALA A 21 -17.38 19.11 -2.22
N MET A 22 -18.17 18.65 -3.20
CA MET A 22 -18.00 19.05 -4.61
C MET A 22 -18.39 20.50 -4.83
N VAL A 23 -19.54 20.94 -4.29
CA VAL A 23 -20.03 22.32 -4.42
C VAL A 23 -19.03 23.29 -3.80
N SER A 24 -18.58 23.03 -2.58
CA SER A 24 -17.60 23.90 -1.88
C SER A 24 -16.26 24.01 -2.63
N ALA A 25 -15.77 22.91 -3.20
CA ALA A 25 -14.55 22.93 -4.01
C ALA A 25 -14.73 23.70 -5.32
N LEU A 26 -15.92 23.58 -5.93
CA LEU A 26 -16.26 24.30 -7.15
C LEU A 26 -16.36 25.80 -6.90
N GLU A 27 -17.03 26.22 -5.82
CA GLU A 27 -17.09 27.63 -5.41
C GLU A 27 -15.69 28.21 -5.20
N SER A 28 -14.84 27.50 -4.47
CA SER A 28 -13.46 27.92 -4.18
C SER A 28 -12.62 28.09 -5.45
N ALA A 29 -12.72 27.15 -6.39
CA ALA A 29 -11.99 27.20 -7.64
C ALA A 29 -12.53 28.27 -8.61
N LEU A 30 -13.86 28.40 -8.70
CA LEU A 30 -14.49 29.45 -9.50
C LEU A 30 -14.14 30.83 -8.94
N LEU A 31 -14.13 31.01 -7.63
CA LEU A 31 -13.70 32.26 -6.99
C LEU A 31 -12.24 32.58 -7.32
N ALA A 32 -11.35 31.60 -7.25
CA ALA A 32 -9.94 31.76 -7.60
C ALA A 32 -9.74 32.11 -9.09
N SER A 33 -10.50 31.48 -9.99
CA SER A 33 -10.53 31.83 -11.42
C SER A 33 -11.08 33.24 -11.65
N TYR A 34 -12.16 33.61 -10.96
CA TYR A 34 -12.80 34.92 -11.09
C TYR A 34 -11.90 36.05 -10.63
N LYS A 35 -11.17 35.88 -9.51
CA LYS A 35 -10.21 36.86 -8.99
C LYS A 35 -9.09 37.24 -9.97
N LYS A 36 -8.81 36.39 -10.97
CA LYS A 36 -7.86 36.72 -12.06
C LYS A 36 -8.44 37.74 -13.06
N TYR A 37 -9.75 37.75 -13.24
CA TYR A 37 -10.46 38.68 -14.13
C TYR A 37 -10.96 39.92 -13.40
N TYR A 38 -11.29 39.77 -12.11
CA TYR A 38 -11.81 40.82 -11.25
C TYR A 38 -10.92 40.91 -10.00
N PRO A 39 -9.84 41.73 -10.01
CA PRO A 39 -8.81 41.77 -8.97
C PRO A 39 -9.28 42.51 -7.71
N SER A 40 -10.41 42.10 -7.14
CA SER A 40 -10.95 42.57 -5.86
C SER A 40 -10.71 41.52 -4.77
N LYS A 41 -10.43 41.99 -3.56
CA LYS A 41 -10.32 41.12 -2.37
C LYS A 41 -11.68 40.73 -1.80
N ASN A 42 -12.74 41.43 -2.20
CA ASN A 42 -14.07 41.42 -1.61
C ASN A 42 -15.11 40.64 -2.44
N VAL A 43 -14.64 39.80 -3.36
CA VAL A 43 -15.50 38.91 -4.13
C VAL A 43 -15.85 37.68 -3.30
N THR A 44 -17.14 37.36 -3.26
CA THR A 44 -17.68 36.08 -2.82
C THR A 44 -18.45 35.44 -3.95
N LEU A 45 -18.44 34.12 -4.00
CA LEU A 45 -19.12 33.34 -5.02
C LEU A 45 -19.81 32.18 -4.32
N LYS A 46 -21.09 32.00 -4.61
CA LYS A 46 -21.92 30.92 -4.07
C LYS A 46 -22.71 30.25 -5.17
N ILE A 47 -22.94 28.96 -5.01
CA ILE A 47 -23.84 28.18 -5.85
C ILE A 47 -25.09 27.93 -5.02
N ILE A 48 -26.23 28.43 -5.49
CA ILE A 48 -27.49 28.26 -4.77
C ILE A 48 -27.87 26.76 -4.83
N PRO A 49 -28.07 26.09 -3.68
CA PRO A 49 -28.62 24.74 -3.63
C PRO A 49 -29.94 24.69 -4.43
N ASP A 50 -30.23 23.57 -5.09
CA ASP A 50 -31.44 23.32 -5.91
C ASP A 50 -31.46 24.00 -7.29
N SER A 51 -31.15 25.29 -7.39
CA SER A 51 -31.21 25.99 -8.69
C SER A 51 -29.92 25.82 -9.51
N GLY A 52 -28.78 25.57 -8.85
CA GLY A 52 -27.46 25.50 -9.49
C GLY A 52 -27.00 26.84 -10.07
N VAL A 53 -27.70 27.93 -9.74
CA VAL A 53 -27.35 29.28 -10.20
C VAL A 53 -26.10 29.74 -9.47
N LEU A 54 -25.13 30.21 -10.26
CA LEU A 54 -23.92 30.81 -9.76
C LEU A 54 -24.19 32.29 -9.41
N GLU A 55 -24.09 32.65 -8.14
CA GLU A 55 -24.15 34.03 -7.66
C GLU A 55 -22.75 34.54 -7.33
N ILE A 56 -22.42 35.70 -7.88
CA ILE A 56 -21.15 36.39 -7.62
C ILE A 56 -21.50 37.74 -6.99
N VAL A 57 -21.06 37.93 -5.76
CA VAL A 57 -21.34 39.12 -4.96
C VAL A 57 -20.02 39.79 -4.61
N VAL A 58 -19.90 41.08 -4.92
CA VAL A 58 -18.74 41.89 -4.58
C VAL A 58 -19.14 42.92 -3.53
N LYS A 59 -18.42 42.96 -2.41
CA LYS A 59 -18.58 44.06 -1.44
C LYS A 59 -17.80 45.28 -1.92
N LYS A 60 -18.52 46.38 -2.12
CA LYS A 60 -17.96 47.66 -2.58
C LYS A 60 -18.14 48.74 -1.53
N THR A 61 -17.14 49.61 -1.40
CA THR A 61 -17.20 50.79 -0.52
C THR A 61 -17.84 51.97 -1.27
N VAL A 62 -18.79 52.64 -0.63
CA VAL A 62 -19.46 53.81 -1.21
C VAL A 62 -18.56 55.03 -1.08
N VAL A 63 -18.21 55.64 -2.21
CA VAL A 63 -17.34 56.82 -2.30
C VAL A 63 -17.97 57.91 -3.15
N ASP A 64 -17.50 59.15 -2.97
CA ASP A 64 -17.93 60.28 -3.81
C ASP A 64 -17.30 60.23 -5.22
N LYS A 65 -16.00 59.89 -5.29
CA LYS A 65 -15.27 59.69 -6.54
C LYS A 65 -14.63 58.30 -6.57
N VAL A 66 -14.99 57.52 -7.59
CA VAL A 66 -14.50 56.15 -7.78
C VAL A 66 -13.09 56.19 -8.37
N ASN A 67 -12.11 55.68 -7.62
CA ASN A 67 -10.73 55.48 -8.07
C ASN A 67 -10.47 54.03 -8.46
N ASN A 68 -11.10 53.08 -7.75
CA ASN A 68 -11.02 51.66 -8.02
C ASN A 68 -12.38 51.07 -8.36
N ILE A 69 -12.65 50.89 -9.64
CA ILE A 69 -13.93 50.34 -10.15
C ILE A 69 -14.28 48.94 -9.62
N PHE A 70 -13.31 48.20 -9.08
CA PHE A 70 -13.51 46.85 -8.57
C PHE A 70 -13.99 46.82 -7.12
N ASP A 71 -13.50 47.74 -6.28
CA ASP A 71 -13.78 47.76 -4.84
C ASP A 71 -14.65 48.95 -4.41
N GLU A 72 -14.92 49.91 -5.30
CA GLU A 72 -15.65 51.13 -5.00
C GLU A 72 -16.89 51.31 -5.89
N ILE A 73 -17.88 52.05 -5.37
CA ILE A 73 -19.11 52.43 -6.06
C ILE A 73 -19.49 53.87 -5.70
N SER A 74 -20.05 54.62 -6.66
CA SER A 74 -20.50 55.98 -6.39
C SER A 74 -21.75 55.99 -5.52
N LEU A 75 -21.95 57.04 -4.71
CA LEU A 75 -23.16 57.21 -3.90
C LEU A 75 -24.45 57.14 -4.73
N ALA A 76 -24.44 57.68 -5.95
CA ALA A 76 -25.58 57.65 -6.85
C ALA A 76 -25.98 56.21 -7.22
N GLN A 77 -25.01 55.40 -7.65
CA GLN A 77 -25.24 53.99 -7.99
C GLN A 77 -25.55 53.13 -6.77
N ALA A 78 -24.95 53.42 -5.62
CA ALA A 78 -25.24 52.71 -4.38
C ALA A 78 -26.70 52.93 -3.93
N ARG A 79 -27.22 54.15 -4.10
CA ARG A 79 -28.61 54.51 -3.76
C ARG A 79 -29.67 53.89 -4.67
N GLU A 80 -29.31 53.42 -5.87
CA GLU A 80 -30.21 52.63 -6.72
C GLU A 80 -30.50 51.25 -6.12
N ILE A 81 -29.56 50.71 -5.33
CA ILE A 81 -29.66 49.39 -4.70
C ILE A 81 -30.19 49.52 -3.26
N ASP A 82 -29.64 50.46 -2.48
CA ASP A 82 -30.10 50.80 -1.14
C ASP A 82 -30.25 52.32 -0.98
N PRO A 83 -31.48 52.86 -1.00
CA PRO A 83 -31.74 54.30 -0.91
C PRO A 83 -31.21 54.98 0.36
N LYS A 84 -30.92 54.24 1.43
CA LYS A 84 -30.49 54.78 2.74
C LYS A 84 -28.98 54.80 2.95
N ILE A 85 -28.21 54.31 1.99
CA ILE A 85 -26.77 54.13 2.14
C ILE A 85 -25.99 55.46 2.14
N ASN A 86 -24.93 55.52 2.95
CA ASN A 86 -24.07 56.69 3.09
C ASN A 86 -22.64 56.44 2.58
N ILE A 87 -21.92 57.53 2.34
CA ILE A 87 -20.50 57.47 1.98
C ILE A 87 -19.71 56.83 3.14
N GLY A 88 -18.83 55.89 2.79
CA GLY A 88 -18.03 55.12 3.75
C GLY A 88 -18.63 53.76 4.16
N GLU A 89 -19.90 53.50 3.84
CA GLU A 89 -20.54 52.20 4.07
C GLU A 89 -20.20 51.20 2.94
N THR A 90 -20.40 49.90 3.20
CA THR A 90 -20.17 48.84 2.21
C THR A 90 -21.49 48.24 1.72
N ILE A 91 -21.61 48.04 0.41
CA ILE A 91 -22.77 47.41 -0.23
C ILE A 91 -22.37 46.15 -0.99
N GLU A 92 -23.25 45.14 -0.97
CA GLU A 92 -23.11 43.93 -1.76
C GLU A 92 -23.74 44.15 -3.14
N VAL A 93 -22.92 44.05 -4.19
CA VAL A 93 -23.36 44.20 -5.58
C VAL A 93 -23.25 42.85 -6.28
N GLN A 94 -24.38 42.39 -6.84
CA GLN A 94 -24.38 41.21 -7.71
C GLN A 94 -23.76 41.58 -9.05
N VAL A 95 -22.72 40.84 -9.44
CA VAL A 95 -22.01 41.07 -10.69
C VAL A 95 -22.27 39.89 -11.62
N ASP A 96 -22.85 40.16 -12.79
CA ASP A 96 -22.92 39.16 -13.87
C ASP A 96 -21.75 39.35 -14.83
N PRO A 97 -20.73 38.50 -14.78
CA PRO A 97 -19.62 38.61 -15.69
C PRO A 97 -19.96 38.04 -17.07
N LYS A 98 -20.25 38.96 -18.00
CA LYS A 98 -20.24 38.67 -19.44
C LYS A 98 -18.92 37.94 -19.79
N ASN A 99 -19.02 36.78 -20.44
CA ASN A 99 -17.92 35.88 -20.84
C ASN A 99 -17.28 34.97 -19.76
N PHE A 100 -17.64 35.07 -18.48
CA PHE A 100 -17.08 34.14 -17.46
C PHE A 100 -17.65 32.72 -17.57
N GLY A 101 -18.81 32.53 -18.22
CA GLY A 101 -19.44 31.23 -18.37
C GLY A 101 -18.53 30.15 -18.99
N ARG A 102 -17.71 30.51 -19.99
CA ARG A 102 -16.77 29.56 -20.62
C ARG A 102 -15.64 29.15 -19.67
N ILE A 103 -15.07 30.12 -18.95
CA ILE A 103 -14.00 29.88 -17.98
C ILE A 103 -14.53 29.08 -16.78
N ALA A 104 -15.74 29.40 -16.33
CA ALA A 104 -16.42 28.70 -15.27
C ALA A 104 -16.71 27.24 -15.65
N ALA A 105 -17.18 26.98 -16.87
CA ALA A 105 -17.39 25.62 -17.37
C ALA A 105 -16.08 24.80 -17.43
N LEU A 106 -14.98 25.39 -17.91
CA LEU A 106 -13.67 24.73 -17.94
C LEU A 106 -13.12 24.46 -16.53
N THR A 107 -13.23 25.44 -15.65
CA THR A 107 -12.82 25.32 -14.23
C THR A 107 -13.64 24.23 -13.55
N ALA A 108 -14.95 24.21 -13.78
CA ALA A 108 -15.85 23.21 -13.23
C ALA A 108 -15.44 21.81 -13.65
N LYS A 109 -15.22 21.59 -14.96
CA LYS A 109 -14.71 20.32 -15.50
C LYS A 109 -13.42 19.87 -14.80
N GLN A 110 -12.47 20.77 -14.60
CA GLN A 110 -11.20 20.45 -13.95
C GLN A 110 -11.37 20.06 -12.47
N VAL A 111 -12.16 20.83 -11.72
CA VAL A 111 -12.45 20.56 -10.30
C VAL A 111 -13.17 19.21 -10.16
N TRP A 112 -14.12 18.93 -11.05
CA TRP A 112 -14.85 17.66 -11.06
C TRP A 112 -13.90 16.48 -11.30
N GLN A 113 -13.05 16.56 -12.34
CA GLN A 113 -12.07 15.51 -12.60
C GLN A 113 -11.12 15.30 -11.42
N GLN A 114 -10.74 16.38 -10.72
CA GLN A 114 -9.91 16.27 -9.53
C GLN A 114 -10.66 15.59 -8.38
N LYS A 115 -11.91 15.98 -8.11
CA LYS A 115 -12.72 15.40 -7.02
C LYS A 115 -13.04 13.94 -7.22
N ILE A 116 -13.34 13.53 -8.46
CA ILE A 116 -13.54 12.12 -8.81
C ILE A 116 -12.26 11.33 -8.53
N LYS A 117 -11.10 11.82 -8.98
CA LYS A 117 -9.82 11.16 -8.71
C LYS A 117 -9.49 11.09 -7.21
N GLU A 118 -9.78 12.14 -6.46
CA GLU A 118 -9.60 12.15 -5.00
C GLU A 118 -10.47 11.08 -4.33
N ALA A 119 -11.74 10.96 -4.71
CA ALA A 119 -12.63 9.96 -4.16
C ALA A 119 -12.25 8.53 -4.56
N GLU A 120 -11.86 8.30 -5.82
CA GLU A 120 -11.37 6.99 -6.28
C GLU A 120 -10.12 6.57 -5.51
N ARG A 121 -9.16 7.49 -5.33
CA ARG A 121 -7.96 7.26 -4.51
C ARG A 121 -8.33 6.92 -3.07
N ASP A 122 -9.24 7.67 -2.48
CA ASP A 122 -9.65 7.47 -1.10
C ASP A 122 -10.35 6.11 -0.92
N ALA A 123 -11.21 5.72 -1.86
CA ALA A 123 -11.84 4.41 -1.88
C ALA A 123 -10.83 3.26 -2.03
N VAL A 124 -9.81 3.42 -2.87
CA VAL A 124 -8.71 2.44 -2.99
C VAL A 124 -7.92 2.37 -1.69
N TYR A 125 -7.58 3.51 -1.08
CA TYR A 125 -6.82 3.50 0.17
C TYR A 125 -7.58 2.74 1.28
N GLU A 126 -8.86 3.03 1.44
CA GLU A 126 -9.72 2.37 2.43
C GLU A 126 -9.85 0.86 2.19
N GLU A 127 -9.86 0.40 0.93
CA GLU A 127 -9.92 -1.03 0.60
C GLU A 127 -8.62 -1.78 0.93
N PHE A 128 -7.47 -1.12 0.79
CA PHE A 128 -6.16 -1.77 0.86
C PHE A 128 -5.39 -1.50 2.16
N LYS A 129 -5.74 -0.48 2.95
CA LYS A 129 -5.03 -0.12 4.19
C LYS A 129 -4.90 -1.28 5.17
N ASP A 130 -5.91 -2.14 5.26
CA ASP A 130 -5.93 -3.29 6.19
C ASP A 130 -5.30 -4.56 5.59
N ARG A 131 -4.89 -4.52 4.31
CA ARG A 131 -4.19 -5.63 3.63
C ARG A 131 -2.68 -5.58 3.82
N VAL A 132 -2.15 -4.55 4.49
CA VAL A 132 -0.71 -4.44 4.81
C VAL A 132 -0.27 -5.67 5.58
N PHE A 133 0.90 -6.21 5.25
CA PHE A 133 1.44 -7.46 5.76
C PHE A 133 0.61 -8.72 5.45
N GLY A 134 -0.38 -8.61 4.57
CA GLY A 134 -1.10 -9.74 3.99
C GLY A 134 -0.49 -10.20 2.66
N VAL A 135 -1.24 -11.06 1.97
CA VAL A 135 -0.92 -11.51 0.61
C VAL A 135 -2.03 -11.15 -0.36
N ILE A 136 -1.65 -10.88 -1.60
CA ILE A 136 -2.59 -10.56 -2.68
C ILE A 136 -2.13 -11.19 -3.98
N SER A 137 -3.07 -11.70 -4.76
CA SER A 137 -2.82 -12.16 -6.12
C SER A 137 -2.98 -11.00 -7.11
N GLY A 138 -2.03 -10.86 -8.03
CA GLY A 138 -2.05 -9.80 -9.03
C GLY A 138 -1.42 -10.24 -10.35
N LYS A 139 -1.74 -9.53 -11.44
CA LYS A 139 -1.15 -9.77 -12.76
C LYS A 139 -0.12 -8.71 -13.09
N ILE A 140 1.04 -9.07 -13.61
CA ILE A 140 2.02 -8.09 -14.11
C ILE A 140 1.41 -7.39 -15.33
N LEU A 141 1.34 -6.06 -15.31
CA LEU A 141 0.83 -5.26 -16.44
C LEU A 141 1.97 -4.82 -17.36
N ARG A 142 3.00 -4.21 -16.76
CA ARG A 142 4.10 -3.58 -17.49
C ARG A 142 5.32 -3.42 -16.58
N SER A 143 6.48 -3.21 -17.18
CA SER A 143 7.65 -2.69 -16.50
C SER A 143 7.66 -1.16 -16.56
N GLU A 144 7.99 -0.51 -15.45
CA GLU A 144 8.20 0.94 -15.37
C GLU A 144 9.60 1.20 -14.79
N GLY A 145 10.54 1.55 -15.65
CA GLY A 145 11.97 1.60 -15.29
C GLY A 145 12.46 0.23 -14.82
N LYS A 146 12.86 0.13 -13.55
CA LYS A 146 13.31 -1.13 -12.92
C LYS A 146 12.21 -1.83 -12.10
N ASN A 147 11.03 -1.23 -12.00
CA ASN A 147 9.92 -1.74 -11.22
C ASN A 147 8.91 -2.45 -12.12
N TRP A 148 8.13 -3.36 -11.53
CA TRP A 148 6.98 -3.96 -12.19
C TRP A 148 5.69 -3.36 -11.65
N ILE A 149 4.76 -3.06 -12.55
CA ILE A 149 3.42 -2.63 -12.19
C ILE A 149 2.49 -3.84 -12.23
N VAL A 150 1.72 -4.02 -11.17
CA VAL A 150 0.88 -5.18 -10.91
C VAL A 150 -0.58 -4.74 -10.82
N GLN A 151 -1.46 -5.37 -11.58
CA GLN A 151 -2.89 -5.18 -11.45
C GLN A 151 -3.44 -5.87 -10.20
N LEU A 152 -4.10 -5.09 -9.34
CA LEU A 152 -4.75 -5.53 -8.11
C LEU A 152 -6.25 -5.18 -8.16
N GLY A 153 -6.98 -5.75 -9.12
CA GLY A 153 -8.38 -5.39 -9.37
C GLY A 153 -8.50 -3.99 -9.97
N ARG A 154 -9.08 -3.05 -9.21
CA ARG A 154 -9.24 -1.63 -9.61
C ARG A 154 -8.04 -0.74 -9.29
N ALA A 155 -7.04 -1.26 -8.57
CA ALA A 155 -5.82 -0.55 -8.20
C ALA A 155 -4.59 -1.14 -8.90
N GLU A 156 -3.52 -0.36 -8.95
CA GLU A 156 -2.19 -0.82 -9.36
C GLU A 156 -1.28 -0.91 -8.13
N GLY A 157 -0.46 -1.95 -8.08
CA GLY A 157 0.63 -2.10 -7.11
C GLY A 157 1.98 -2.04 -7.80
N ILE A 158 3.01 -1.70 -7.04
CA ILE A 158 4.38 -1.59 -7.51
C ILE A 158 5.18 -2.70 -6.86
N LEU A 159 5.87 -3.51 -7.66
CA LEU A 159 6.90 -4.45 -7.21
C LEU A 159 8.28 -3.85 -7.53
N PRO A 160 8.97 -3.28 -6.53
CA PRO A 160 10.29 -2.70 -6.74
C PRO A 160 11.33 -3.76 -7.08
N GLN A 161 12.37 -3.40 -7.83
CA GLN A 161 13.44 -4.33 -8.23
C GLN A 161 14.04 -5.11 -7.03
N LYS A 162 14.30 -4.43 -5.92
CA LYS A 162 14.87 -5.04 -4.70
C LYS A 162 13.95 -6.08 -4.04
N GLU A 163 12.65 -6.01 -4.34
CA GLU A 163 11.62 -6.90 -3.81
C GLU A 163 11.27 -8.03 -4.78
N THR A 164 11.94 -8.10 -5.94
CA THR A 164 11.78 -9.16 -6.94
C THR A 164 12.58 -10.41 -6.57
N VAL A 165 12.20 -11.53 -7.17
CA VAL A 165 12.95 -12.78 -7.14
C VAL A 165 13.40 -13.10 -8.56
N PHE A 166 14.71 -13.24 -8.78
CA PHE A 166 15.28 -13.42 -10.12
C PHE A 166 14.71 -14.65 -10.85
N GLN A 167 14.50 -15.75 -10.12
CA GLN A 167 14.02 -17.02 -10.66
C GLN A 167 12.54 -16.99 -11.09
N ASP A 168 11.74 -16.05 -10.58
CA ASP A 168 10.31 -15.94 -10.95
C ASP A 168 10.10 -15.55 -12.43
N LYS A 169 11.13 -14.99 -13.09
CA LYS A 169 11.10 -14.54 -14.50
C LYS A 169 9.81 -13.81 -14.87
N TYR A 170 9.57 -12.67 -14.22
CA TYR A 170 8.33 -11.89 -14.40
C TYR A 170 8.00 -11.62 -15.85
N SER A 171 6.77 -12.00 -16.25
CA SER A 171 6.24 -11.81 -17.60
C SER A 171 4.94 -11.04 -17.56
N ILE A 172 4.70 -10.20 -18.58
CA ILE A 172 3.45 -9.43 -18.71
C ILE A 172 2.26 -10.39 -18.80
N ASN A 173 1.14 -10.00 -18.20
CA ASN A 173 -0.11 -10.74 -18.03
C ASN A 173 -0.03 -12.01 -17.16
N GLU A 174 1.15 -12.34 -16.64
CA GLU A 174 1.32 -13.46 -15.73
C GLU A 174 0.92 -13.10 -14.30
N ARG A 175 0.31 -14.06 -13.60
CA ARG A 175 -0.19 -13.90 -12.24
C ARG A 175 0.81 -14.45 -11.21
N TYR A 176 0.96 -13.71 -10.12
CA TYR A 176 1.75 -14.12 -8.97
C TYR A 176 1.04 -13.72 -7.67
N VAL A 177 1.35 -14.40 -6.58
CA VAL A 177 1.01 -13.95 -5.22
C VAL A 177 2.13 -13.07 -4.67
N PHE A 178 1.77 -11.92 -4.11
CA PHE A 178 2.65 -10.91 -3.56
C PHE A 178 2.38 -10.69 -2.09
N TYR A 179 3.41 -10.34 -1.33
CA TYR A 179 3.30 -9.80 0.02
C TYR A 179 3.10 -8.28 -0.06
N VAL A 180 2.13 -7.75 0.68
CA VAL A 180 1.89 -6.30 0.72
C VAL A 180 2.81 -5.67 1.78
N LEU A 181 3.85 -4.96 1.34
CA LEU A 181 4.81 -4.31 2.24
C LEU A 181 4.26 -3.04 2.87
N SER A 182 3.59 -2.20 2.07
CA SER A 182 3.03 -0.94 2.54
C SER A 182 1.94 -0.44 1.63
N VAL A 183 0.95 0.24 2.21
CA VAL A 183 -0.08 1.00 1.50
C VAL A 183 -0.03 2.43 2.00
N LYS A 184 0.27 3.37 1.11
CA LYS A 184 0.42 4.80 1.47
C LYS A 184 -0.42 5.67 0.55
N LYS A 185 -1.16 6.61 1.15
CA LYS A 185 -1.90 7.63 0.42
C LYS A 185 -0.93 8.73 -0.02
N GLN A 186 -0.69 8.86 -1.32
CA GLN A 186 0.12 9.94 -1.91
C GLN A 186 -0.78 11.05 -2.45
N LYS A 187 -0.18 12.19 -2.82
CA LYS A 187 -0.93 13.35 -3.37
C LYS A 187 -1.75 13.00 -4.61
N LYS A 188 -1.24 12.12 -5.49
CA LYS A 188 -1.87 11.77 -6.77
C LYS A 188 -2.56 10.42 -6.79
N ASP A 189 -2.10 9.46 -5.99
CA ASP A 189 -2.56 8.07 -6.04
C ASP A 189 -2.31 7.33 -4.71
N VAL A 190 -2.74 6.08 -4.61
CA VAL A 190 -2.38 5.17 -3.52
C VAL A 190 -1.19 4.32 -3.95
N GLU A 191 -0.10 4.43 -3.20
CA GLU A 191 1.09 3.64 -3.43
C GLU A 191 0.99 2.32 -2.66
N ILE A 192 0.79 1.22 -3.40
CA ILE A 192 0.78 -0.15 -2.86
C ILE A 192 2.10 -0.81 -3.22
N ILE A 193 3.00 -0.95 -2.25
CA ILE A 193 4.30 -1.61 -2.45
C ILE A 193 4.17 -3.09 -2.16
N LEU A 194 4.59 -3.90 -3.12
CA LEU A 194 4.54 -5.35 -3.12
C LEU A 194 5.94 -5.96 -2.98
N SER A 195 5.99 -7.20 -2.52
CA SER A 195 7.22 -8.00 -2.48
C SER A 195 6.99 -9.47 -2.81
N ARG A 196 7.96 -10.03 -3.52
CA ARG A 196 8.12 -11.48 -3.74
C ARG A 196 9.27 -12.05 -2.93
N SER A 197 10.27 -11.24 -2.58
CA SER A 197 11.45 -11.67 -1.84
C SER A 197 11.27 -11.70 -0.32
N HIS A 198 10.29 -10.99 0.24
CA HIS A 198 10.11 -10.88 1.68
C HIS A 198 9.83 -12.24 2.36
N PRO A 199 10.49 -12.60 3.49
CA PRO A 199 10.30 -13.89 4.17
C PRO A 199 8.85 -14.20 4.56
N ASN A 200 8.10 -13.19 5.02
CA ASN A 200 6.70 -13.38 5.43
C ASN A 200 5.75 -13.77 4.29
N LEU A 201 6.16 -13.63 3.01
CA LEU A 201 5.37 -14.20 1.92
C LEU A 201 5.15 -15.70 2.12
N VAL A 202 6.20 -16.42 2.52
CA VAL A 202 6.14 -17.86 2.79
C VAL A 202 5.14 -18.15 3.92
N LYS A 203 5.24 -17.40 5.02
CA LYS A 203 4.31 -17.50 6.16
C LYS A 203 2.86 -17.36 5.72
N ARG A 204 2.56 -16.30 4.96
CA ARG A 204 1.20 -16.00 4.52
C ARG A 204 0.65 -17.01 3.52
N ILE A 205 1.47 -17.55 2.64
CA ILE A 205 1.03 -18.64 1.74
C ILE A 205 0.72 -19.90 2.55
N PHE A 206 1.53 -20.24 3.57
CA PHE A 206 1.21 -21.35 4.48
C PHE A 206 -0.11 -21.14 5.25
N GLU A 207 -0.39 -19.92 5.71
CA GLU A 207 -1.68 -19.57 6.35
C GLU A 207 -2.87 -19.72 5.39
N LEU A 208 -2.68 -19.51 4.08
CA LEU A 208 -3.71 -19.78 3.08
C LEU A 208 -3.95 -21.28 2.88
N GLU A 209 -2.89 -22.09 2.84
CA GLU A 209 -2.97 -23.54 2.61
C GLU A 209 -3.38 -24.35 3.85
N SER A 210 -3.17 -23.83 5.07
CA SER A 210 -3.35 -24.56 6.32
C SER A 210 -4.18 -23.78 7.35
N ALA A 211 -5.32 -24.33 7.73
CA ALA A 211 -6.20 -23.74 8.74
C ALA A 211 -5.56 -23.74 10.13
N GLU A 212 -4.79 -24.78 10.46
CA GLU A 212 -4.08 -24.91 11.74
C GLU A 212 -2.97 -23.87 11.89
N ILE A 213 -2.32 -23.47 10.79
CA ILE A 213 -1.35 -22.37 10.79
C ILE A 213 -2.06 -21.02 10.89
N ARG A 214 -3.17 -20.85 10.17
CA ARG A 214 -3.97 -19.62 10.22
C ARG A 214 -4.58 -19.33 11.60
N SER A 215 -5.04 -20.37 12.30
CA SER A 215 -5.59 -20.26 13.66
C SER A 215 -4.50 -20.14 14.73
N GLY A 216 -3.24 -20.39 14.39
CA GLY A 216 -2.11 -20.35 15.31
C GLY A 216 -1.95 -21.60 16.18
N ILE A 217 -2.63 -22.71 15.85
CA ILE A 217 -2.37 -24.02 16.49
C ILE A 217 -0.95 -24.47 16.15
N VAL A 218 -0.57 -24.37 14.87
CA VAL A 218 0.82 -24.55 14.42
C VAL A 218 1.42 -23.19 14.10
N GLU A 219 2.46 -22.82 14.85
CA GLU A 219 3.14 -21.55 14.70
C GLU A 219 4.41 -21.71 13.85
N ILE A 220 4.59 -20.83 12.86
CA ILE A 220 5.88 -20.64 12.19
C ILE A 220 6.71 -19.67 13.04
N VAL A 221 7.64 -20.22 13.81
CA VAL A 221 8.46 -19.52 14.82
C VAL A 221 9.51 -18.64 14.17
N SER A 222 10.19 -19.13 13.14
CA SER A 222 11.17 -18.35 12.39
C SER A 222 11.29 -18.81 10.94
N ILE A 223 11.79 -17.91 10.09
CA ILE A 223 11.95 -18.12 8.65
C ILE A 223 13.32 -17.61 8.24
N ALA A 224 14.11 -18.48 7.62
CA ALA A 224 15.35 -18.12 6.94
C ALA A 224 15.17 -18.37 5.45
N ARG A 225 15.21 -17.31 4.65
CA ARG A 225 14.88 -17.35 3.23
C ARG A 225 16.00 -16.80 2.37
N ASP A 226 16.35 -17.56 1.34
CA ASP A 226 17.06 -17.12 0.15
C ASP A 226 16.07 -17.18 -1.03
N PRO A 227 15.45 -16.03 -1.37
CA PRO A 227 14.32 -16.00 -2.28
C PRO A 227 14.61 -16.64 -3.64
N GLY A 228 13.69 -17.45 -4.14
CA GLY A 228 13.79 -18.15 -5.42
C GLY A 228 14.73 -19.36 -5.42
N SER A 229 15.38 -19.65 -4.29
CA SER A 229 16.29 -20.78 -4.17
C SER A 229 15.84 -21.74 -3.07
N ARG A 230 15.92 -21.30 -1.80
CA ARG A 230 15.64 -22.17 -0.65
C ARG A 230 15.19 -21.37 0.56
N THR A 231 14.19 -21.90 1.26
CA THR A 231 13.72 -21.40 2.55
C THR A 231 13.74 -22.52 3.59
N LYS A 232 14.19 -22.20 4.80
CA LYS A 232 13.93 -23.01 5.99
C LYS A 232 12.88 -22.30 6.83
N ILE A 233 11.88 -23.04 7.29
CA ILE A 233 10.91 -22.58 8.28
C ILE A 233 11.03 -23.44 9.53
N ALA A 234 10.96 -22.82 10.70
CA ALA A 234 10.88 -23.51 11.97
C ALA A 234 9.45 -23.48 12.48
N VAL A 235 8.89 -24.63 12.83
CA VAL A 235 7.49 -24.78 13.22
C VAL A 235 7.36 -25.44 14.59
N LEU A 236 6.35 -25.02 15.34
CA LEU A 236 5.99 -25.53 16.65
C LEU A 236 4.47 -25.72 16.71
N SER A 237 4.01 -26.81 17.31
CA SER A 237 2.59 -26.93 17.67
C SER A 237 2.35 -26.44 19.09
N ARG A 238 1.29 -25.65 19.27
CA ARG A 238 0.77 -25.28 20.59
C ARG A 238 -0.15 -26.34 21.18
N ASP A 239 -0.62 -27.28 20.33
CA ASP A 239 -1.40 -28.43 20.73
C ASP A 239 -0.55 -29.71 20.63
N PRO A 240 -0.31 -30.44 21.74
CA PRO A 240 0.50 -31.66 21.74
C PRO A 240 -0.11 -32.80 20.91
N HIS A 241 -1.40 -32.74 20.56
CA HIS A 241 -2.08 -33.73 19.72
C HIS A 241 -1.97 -33.43 18.21
N VAL A 242 -1.38 -32.28 17.84
CA VAL A 242 -1.24 -31.86 16.45
C VAL A 242 0.24 -31.94 16.04
N ASP A 243 0.53 -32.75 15.02
CA ASP A 243 1.87 -32.82 14.42
C ASP A 243 2.13 -31.61 13.49
N PRO A 244 3.05 -30.70 13.84
CA PRO A 244 3.31 -29.51 13.03
C PRO A 244 3.98 -29.86 11.68
N LEU A 245 4.76 -30.95 11.60
CA LEU A 245 5.34 -31.36 10.31
C LEU A 245 4.25 -31.85 9.37
N GLY A 246 3.38 -32.75 9.83
CA GLY A 246 2.24 -33.24 9.08
C GLY A 246 1.31 -32.12 8.58
N VAL A 247 1.06 -31.11 9.42
CA VAL A 247 0.27 -29.92 9.06
C VAL A 247 0.90 -29.13 7.91
N CYS A 248 2.22 -28.93 7.93
CA CYS A 248 2.93 -28.19 6.87
C CYS A 248 3.09 -29.00 5.58
N LEU A 249 3.37 -30.30 5.69
CA LEU A 249 3.58 -31.17 4.54
C LEU A 249 2.26 -31.50 3.84
N GLY A 250 1.22 -31.83 4.61
CA GLY A 250 -0.04 -32.36 4.11
C GLY A 250 0.08 -33.79 3.58
N LEU A 251 -1.07 -34.39 3.23
CA LEU A 251 -1.11 -35.75 2.68
C LEU A 251 -0.22 -35.83 1.43
N ARG A 252 0.73 -36.77 1.43
CA ARG A 252 1.72 -36.98 0.35
C ARG A 252 2.47 -35.68 -0.04
N ASN A 253 2.77 -34.83 0.94
CA ASN A 253 3.47 -33.54 0.75
C ASN A 253 2.69 -32.53 -0.12
N SER A 254 1.37 -32.66 -0.24
CA SER A 254 0.55 -31.82 -1.12
C SER A 254 0.57 -30.34 -0.74
N ARG A 255 0.50 -29.99 0.55
CA ARG A 255 0.50 -28.60 1.01
C ARG A 255 1.85 -27.93 0.71
N ILE A 256 2.96 -28.54 1.08
CA ILE A 256 4.29 -27.98 0.81
C ILE A 256 4.59 -27.86 -0.69
N GLN A 257 4.07 -28.79 -1.51
CA GLN A 257 4.18 -28.70 -2.97
C GLN A 257 3.38 -27.53 -3.54
N ASN A 258 2.18 -27.25 -3.00
CA ASN A 258 1.40 -26.06 -3.39
C ASN A 258 2.16 -24.78 -3.07
N VAL A 259 2.71 -24.65 -1.86
CA VAL A 259 3.53 -23.49 -1.48
C VAL A 259 4.76 -23.35 -2.38
N THR A 260 5.47 -24.45 -2.63
CA THR A 260 6.65 -24.49 -3.52
C THR A 260 6.30 -24.03 -4.94
N ARG A 261 5.14 -24.45 -5.45
CA ARG A 261 4.65 -24.04 -6.78
C ARG A 261 4.33 -22.55 -6.82
N GLU A 262 3.69 -22.00 -5.79
CA GLU A 262 3.41 -20.56 -5.66
C GLU A 262 4.71 -19.72 -5.55
N LEU A 263 5.78 -20.32 -5.02
CA LEU A 263 7.13 -19.75 -4.98
C LEU A 263 8.00 -20.16 -6.19
N ARG A 264 7.39 -20.62 -7.28
CA ARG A 264 8.04 -20.94 -8.56
C ARG A 264 9.23 -21.90 -8.43
N GLY A 265 9.10 -22.89 -7.55
CA GLY A 265 10.09 -23.95 -7.36
C GLY A 265 11.14 -23.66 -6.28
N GLU A 266 10.98 -22.58 -5.50
CA GLU A 266 11.79 -22.35 -4.30
C GLU A 266 11.66 -23.56 -3.34
N LYS A 267 12.78 -24.19 -2.98
CA LYS A 267 12.77 -25.37 -2.09
C LYS A 267 12.46 -24.96 -0.66
N ILE A 268 11.57 -25.68 0.01
CA ILE A 268 11.19 -25.39 1.40
C ILE A 268 11.57 -26.56 2.29
N ASP A 269 12.34 -26.30 3.34
CA ASP A 269 12.57 -27.25 4.43
C ASP A 269 11.72 -26.84 5.64
N VAL A 270 10.96 -27.79 6.17
CA VAL A 270 10.17 -27.61 7.39
C VAL A 270 10.92 -28.27 8.53
N ILE A 271 11.29 -27.49 9.54
CA ILE A 271 12.12 -27.90 10.66
C ILE A 271 11.30 -27.79 11.95
N LEU A 272 11.38 -28.80 12.81
CA LEU A 272 10.81 -28.71 14.16
C LEU A 272 11.62 -27.71 14.99
N TYR A 273 10.93 -26.70 15.51
CA TYR A 273 11.51 -25.82 16.52
C TYR A 273 11.71 -26.60 17.82
N ASN A 274 12.81 -26.34 18.52
CA ASN A 274 13.05 -26.87 19.85
C ASN A 274 13.61 -25.75 20.75
N PRO A 275 13.16 -25.64 22.01
CA PRO A 275 13.72 -24.68 22.95
C PRO A 275 15.18 -24.99 23.32
N ASP A 276 15.62 -26.25 23.26
CA ASP A 276 17.03 -26.60 23.40
C ASP A 276 17.78 -26.19 22.12
N PRO A 277 18.73 -25.23 22.20
CA PRO A 277 19.47 -24.76 21.04
C PRO A 277 20.29 -25.87 20.36
N LYS A 278 20.77 -26.88 21.09
CA LYS A 278 21.53 -27.99 20.49
C LYS A 278 20.66 -28.81 19.55
N ILE A 279 19.45 -29.16 20.01
CA ILE A 279 18.48 -29.91 19.22
C ILE A 279 18.06 -29.05 18.02
N TYR A 280 17.74 -27.78 18.25
CA TYR A 280 17.26 -26.90 17.20
C TYR A 280 18.31 -26.62 16.11
N ILE A 281 19.57 -26.39 16.47
CA ILE A 281 20.69 -26.24 15.52
C ILE A 281 20.90 -27.52 14.71
N ALA A 282 20.86 -28.68 15.37
CA ALA A 282 20.99 -29.97 14.69
C ALA A 282 19.86 -30.15 13.66
N SER A 283 18.61 -29.87 14.03
CA SER A 283 17.47 -29.94 13.12
C SER A 283 17.57 -28.92 11.97
N ALA A 284 18.05 -27.70 12.23
CA ALA A 284 18.19 -26.64 11.23
C ALA A 284 19.19 -26.99 10.11
N LEU A 285 20.18 -27.84 10.40
CA LEU A 285 21.16 -28.33 9.42
C LEU A 285 20.67 -29.50 8.56
N SER A 286 19.44 -29.99 8.78
CA SER A 286 18.77 -30.97 7.92
C SER A 286 18.89 -30.56 6.44
N PRO A 287 19.27 -31.50 5.53
CA PRO A 287 19.25 -32.96 5.70
C PRO A 287 20.55 -33.59 6.25
N ALA A 288 21.55 -32.80 6.65
CA ALA A 288 22.79 -33.36 7.17
C ALA A 288 22.59 -34.05 8.52
N LYS A 289 23.19 -35.24 8.68
CA LYS A 289 23.18 -35.95 9.96
C LYS A 289 24.24 -35.37 10.89
N ILE A 290 23.80 -34.84 12.03
CA ILE A 290 24.64 -34.19 13.03
C ILE A 290 24.98 -35.19 14.13
N ARG A 291 26.26 -35.28 14.50
CA ARG A 291 26.71 -36.12 15.62
C ARG A 291 26.52 -35.43 16.94
N ARG A 292 26.99 -34.18 17.01
CA ARG A 292 27.06 -33.43 18.27
C ARG A 292 27.02 -31.94 18.03
N VAL A 293 26.40 -31.23 18.96
CA VAL A 293 26.38 -29.76 18.99
C VAL A 293 26.89 -29.28 20.34
N GLU A 294 27.91 -28.44 20.30
CA GLU A 294 28.43 -27.69 21.44
C GLU A 294 27.98 -26.24 21.37
N ILE A 295 27.52 -25.71 22.50
CA ILE A 295 27.32 -24.27 22.66
C ILE A 295 28.62 -23.72 23.26
N LEU A 296 29.34 -22.92 22.47
CA LEU A 296 30.60 -22.31 22.88
C LEU A 296 30.35 -21.06 23.72
N ASP A 297 29.35 -20.27 23.34
CA ASP A 297 28.94 -19.07 24.06
C ASP A 297 27.43 -18.87 23.91
N GLN A 298 26.71 -18.89 25.04
CA GLN A 298 25.26 -18.74 25.05
C GLN A 298 24.80 -17.29 24.81
N VAL A 299 25.59 -16.31 25.24
CA VAL A 299 25.25 -14.88 25.13
C VAL A 299 25.51 -14.40 23.70
N LYS A 300 26.67 -14.74 23.13
CA LYS A 300 27.01 -14.42 21.73
C LYS A 300 26.34 -15.34 20.71
N LYS A 301 25.67 -16.39 21.19
CA LYS A 301 25.05 -17.45 20.37
C LYS A 301 26.04 -18.10 19.42
N GLU A 302 27.14 -18.61 19.94
CA GLU A 302 28.18 -19.29 19.17
C GLU A 302 28.14 -20.79 19.46
N SER A 303 28.23 -21.58 18.39
CA SER A 303 28.12 -23.04 18.45
C SER A 303 29.13 -23.72 17.55
N ARG A 304 29.51 -24.93 17.95
CA ARG A 304 30.30 -25.85 17.13
C ARG A 304 29.50 -27.12 16.87
N VAL A 305 29.48 -27.55 15.62
CA VAL A 305 28.72 -28.70 15.17
C VAL A 305 29.68 -29.72 14.59
N TYR A 306 29.59 -30.95 15.08
CA TYR A 306 30.41 -32.06 14.64
C TYR A 306 29.61 -32.98 13.73
N VAL A 307 30.20 -33.35 12.60
CA VAL A 307 29.61 -34.21 11.58
C VAL A 307 30.62 -35.23 11.08
N ASP A 308 30.12 -36.33 10.52
CA ASP A 308 30.99 -37.26 9.79
C ASP A 308 31.55 -36.58 8.54
N LYS A 309 32.75 -36.99 8.09
CA LYS A 309 33.40 -36.47 6.88
C LYS A 309 32.48 -36.52 5.65
N SER A 310 31.64 -37.55 5.55
CA SER A 310 30.66 -37.71 4.47
C SER A 310 29.49 -36.72 4.52
N GLN A 311 29.19 -36.17 5.70
CA GLN A 311 28.10 -35.21 5.93
C GLN A 311 28.57 -33.76 5.84
N LEU A 312 29.88 -33.48 5.89
CA LEU A 312 30.44 -32.12 5.91
C LEU A 312 29.93 -31.26 4.74
N SER A 313 30.02 -31.78 3.51
CA SER A 313 29.59 -31.06 2.31
C SER A 313 28.08 -30.76 2.35
N LEU A 314 27.27 -31.69 2.85
CA LEU A 314 25.83 -31.52 2.98
C LEU A 314 25.46 -30.51 4.07
N ALA A 315 26.18 -30.54 5.20
CA ALA A 315 25.96 -29.64 6.33
C ALA A 315 26.28 -28.19 5.95
N ILE A 316 27.38 -27.96 5.24
CA ILE A 316 27.74 -26.64 4.69
C ILE A 316 26.74 -26.25 3.60
N GLY A 317 26.47 -27.16 2.66
CA GLY A 317 25.65 -26.94 1.47
C GLY A 317 26.40 -26.19 0.37
N LYS A 318 25.86 -26.23 -0.85
CA LYS A 318 26.40 -25.46 -1.99
C LYS A 318 26.46 -23.97 -1.65
N ASP A 319 27.60 -23.32 -1.91
CA ASP A 319 27.84 -21.90 -1.60
C ASP A 319 27.59 -21.55 -0.12
N ALA A 320 27.81 -22.51 0.79
CA ALA A 320 27.49 -22.42 2.22
C ALA A 320 26.02 -22.07 2.52
N GLN A 321 25.09 -22.35 1.59
CA GLN A 321 23.69 -21.98 1.72
C GLN A 321 23.03 -22.64 2.94
N ASN A 322 23.29 -23.92 3.19
CA ASN A 322 22.60 -24.65 4.25
C ASN A 322 22.98 -24.12 5.64
N VAL A 323 24.29 -23.97 5.91
CA VAL A 323 24.78 -23.40 7.18
C VAL A 323 24.35 -21.93 7.34
N ARG A 324 24.32 -21.13 6.27
CA ARG A 324 23.87 -19.73 6.34
C ARG A 324 22.38 -19.62 6.63
N LEU A 325 21.54 -20.48 6.05
CA LEU A 325 20.11 -20.54 6.37
C LEU A 325 19.89 -21.03 7.80
N ALA A 326 20.61 -22.07 8.26
CA ALA A 326 20.54 -22.55 9.64
C ALA A 326 20.97 -21.46 10.65
N HIS A 327 22.02 -20.70 10.35
CA HIS A 327 22.45 -19.54 11.13
C HIS A 327 21.34 -18.49 11.23
N LYS A 328 20.75 -18.06 10.10
CA LYS A 328 19.64 -17.10 10.08
C LYS A 328 18.40 -17.62 10.83
N LEU A 329 18.13 -18.92 10.76
CA LEU A 329 16.92 -19.54 11.33
C LEU A 329 17.00 -19.64 12.86
N THR A 330 18.16 -20.01 13.39
CA THR A 330 18.41 -20.23 14.81
C THR A 330 18.95 -18.98 15.52
N GLY A 331 19.57 -18.06 14.77
CA GLY A 331 20.31 -16.92 15.29
C GLY A 331 21.69 -17.27 15.86
N TYR A 332 22.13 -18.53 15.78
CA TYR A 332 23.44 -18.97 16.25
C TYR A 332 24.49 -18.93 15.15
N LYS A 333 25.70 -18.48 15.44
CA LYS A 333 26.87 -18.73 14.59
C LYS A 333 27.23 -20.22 14.68
N ILE A 334 27.40 -20.87 13.54
CA ILE A 334 27.58 -22.32 13.44
C ILE A 334 28.92 -22.61 12.78
N ASP A 335 29.88 -23.11 13.55
CA ASP A 335 31.18 -23.63 13.07
C ASP A 335 31.06 -25.15 12.87
N ILE A 336 31.23 -25.64 11.64
CA ILE A 336 31.10 -27.08 11.33
C ILE A 336 32.48 -27.72 11.28
N LYS A 337 32.67 -28.77 12.08
CA LYS A 337 33.90 -29.58 12.16
C LYS A 337 33.61 -31.04 11.85
N ILE A 338 34.64 -31.73 11.35
CA ILE A 338 34.61 -33.18 11.24
C ILE A 338 34.87 -33.73 12.64
N GLU A 339 34.06 -34.70 13.09
CA GLU A 339 34.39 -35.48 14.28
C GLU A 339 35.54 -36.44 13.91
N GLU A 340 36.71 -36.22 14.49
CA GLU A 340 37.81 -37.18 14.38
C GLU A 340 37.46 -38.40 15.24
N GLN A 341 37.59 -39.59 14.66
CA GLN A 341 37.45 -40.84 15.42
C GLN A 341 38.63 -40.91 16.39
N LEU A 342 38.34 -40.84 17.70
CA LEU A 342 39.29 -41.18 18.75
C LEU A 342 39.65 -42.66 18.70
#